data_AF-A0A402A298-F1
#
_entry.id   AF-A0A402A298-F1
#
_cell.length_a   1.000
_cell.length_b   1.000
_cell.length_c   1.000
_cell.angle_alpha   90.00
_cell.angle_beta   90.00
_cell.angle_gamma   90.00
#
_symmetry.space_group_name_H-M   'P 1'
#
loop_
_entity.id
_entity.type
_entity.pdbx_description
1 polymer ?
#
loop_
_entity_poly.entity_id
_entity_poly.type
_entity_poly.pdbx_seq_one_letter_code
_entity_poly.pdbx_strand_id
1 'polypeptide(L)'
;MHNHESENEMQPNEGLHSRRRLLQGVAGVAVGAAGVAGVTLLPSIGAFAAGDKGKKPTAVQDILNIARTAERLAVTFYSQGIANAHKLGISGDRLNYLRAAVVEEQIHEFYLRDNKAKPLTSTFSFPHGADTFKKLSLFIATQQELEGFFDSAYLAAVREFAEQNQPRLAQIAAQIATIESEHRVLGRVLLGESFADNWAYTPVAITRVSDAPAAVAKAGYLSPKGDNSYTFAAVNIDLPAVINRTPLVGTV
;
A
#
# COMPACT_ATOMS: atom_id res chain seq x y z
N MET A 1 66.98 55.77 29.48
CA MET A 1 66.89 54.30 29.38
C MET A 1 65.53 54.01 28.77
N HIS A 2 65.40 54.04 27.44
CA HIS A 2 65.61 52.94 26.48
C HIS A 2 64.72 51.72 26.73
N ASN A 3 63.70 51.58 25.87
CA ASN A 3 63.20 50.38 25.17
C ASN A 3 61.66 50.37 25.17
N HIS A 4 60.98 50.62 24.05
CA HIS A 4 60.85 49.90 22.76
C HIS A 4 59.50 49.18 22.71
N GLU A 5 58.70 49.59 21.73
CA GLU A 5 57.45 48.99 21.27
C GLU A 5 57.60 47.49 20.96
N SER A 6 56.54 46.72 21.19
CA SER A 6 56.09 45.74 20.22
C SER A 6 54.59 45.50 20.38
N GLU A 7 53.86 46.01 19.39
CA GLU A 7 52.53 45.57 19.00
C GLU A 7 52.59 44.06 18.72
N ASN A 8 51.58 43.31 19.16
CA ASN A 8 51.34 41.99 18.59
C ASN A 8 50.05 42.05 17.79
N GLU A 9 50.23 42.01 16.47
CA GLU A 9 49.23 41.99 15.42
C GLU A 9 48.21 40.87 15.66
N MET A 10 46.92 41.24 15.64
CA MET A 10 45.84 40.30 15.38
C MET A 10 45.81 40.07 13.86
N GLN A 11 46.43 38.98 13.40
CA GLN A 11 46.33 38.59 12.00
C GLN A 11 44.88 38.17 11.63
N PRO A 12 44.38 38.59 10.46
CA PRO A 12 43.06 38.21 9.97
C PRO A 12 43.11 36.81 9.36
N ASN A 13 42.29 35.88 9.87
CA ASN A 13 42.08 34.61 9.19
C ASN A 13 41.03 34.81 8.09
N GLU A 14 41.53 35.12 6.90
CA GLU A 14 40.83 35.02 5.63
C GLU A 14 40.40 33.58 5.35
N GLY A 15 39.15 33.42 4.91
CA GLY A 15 38.75 32.31 4.06
C GLY A 15 38.26 31.07 4.79
N LEU A 16 36.93 30.93 4.89
CA LEU A 16 36.23 29.79 4.28
C LEU A 16 34.80 30.23 3.97
N HIS A 17 34.67 30.78 2.77
CA HIS A 17 33.41 31.03 2.10
C HIS A 17 32.51 29.78 2.08
N SER A 18 31.20 30.06 2.07
CA SER A 18 30.15 29.17 1.57
C SER A 18 29.56 28.14 2.54
N ARG A 19 28.99 28.61 3.66
CA ARG A 19 27.91 27.89 4.38
C ARG A 19 26.54 28.06 3.72
N ARG A 20 26.49 28.11 2.38
CA ARG A 20 25.26 28.41 1.64
C ARG A 20 25.19 27.60 0.34
N ARG A 21 25.28 26.27 0.45
CA ARG A 21 24.99 25.31 -0.63
C ARG A 21 24.88 23.88 -0.08
N LEU A 22 23.79 23.59 0.62
CA LEU A 22 23.37 22.20 0.87
C LEU A 22 21.84 22.07 0.92
N LEU A 23 21.14 22.71 -0.01
CA LEU A 23 19.75 22.42 -0.32
C LEU A 23 19.56 22.47 -1.84
N GLN A 24 20.16 21.50 -2.52
CA GLN A 24 19.81 21.19 -3.90
C GLN A 24 19.63 19.67 -4.00
N GLY A 25 18.36 19.28 -4.01
CA GLY A 25 17.79 18.14 -4.73
C GLY A 25 18.50 16.79 -4.64
N VAL A 26 17.87 15.87 -3.91
CA VAL A 26 17.76 14.49 -4.39
C VAL A 26 16.29 14.08 -4.24
N ALA A 27 15.53 14.23 -5.32
CA ALA A 27 14.27 13.54 -5.52
C ALA A 27 14.56 12.30 -6.37
N GLY A 28 14.36 11.12 -5.78
CA GLY A 28 14.60 9.86 -6.47
C GLY A 28 14.79 8.74 -5.46
N VAL A 29 13.68 8.19 -4.94
CA VAL A 29 13.73 6.88 -4.31
C VAL A 29 13.24 5.87 -5.34
N ALA A 30 14.21 5.21 -5.97
CA ALA A 30 13.98 3.93 -6.64
C ALA A 30 13.78 2.89 -5.52
N VAL A 31 12.58 2.31 -5.42
CA VAL A 31 12.36 1.15 -4.56
C VAL A 31 12.87 -0.08 -5.32
N GLY A 32 14.18 -0.29 -5.26
CA GLY A 32 14.83 -1.56 -5.54
C GLY A 32 15.32 -2.13 -4.22
N ALA A 33 14.81 -3.30 -3.83
CA ALA A 33 15.22 -3.95 -2.59
C ALA A 33 16.64 -4.51 -2.72
N ALA A 34 17.64 -3.78 -2.21
CA ALA A 34 18.90 -4.32 -1.67
C ALA A 34 19.69 -3.22 -0.95
N GLY A 35 19.99 -3.43 0.34
CA GLY A 35 21.06 -2.71 1.05
C GLY A 35 20.59 -1.82 2.21
N VAL A 36 20.87 -2.29 3.42
CA VAL A 36 20.75 -1.51 4.66
C VAL A 36 21.88 -0.48 4.71
N ALA A 37 21.55 0.81 4.69
CA ALA A 37 22.44 1.87 5.15
C ALA A 37 21.61 3.03 5.73
N GLY A 38 21.80 3.29 7.03
CA GLY A 38 21.00 4.21 7.82
C GLY A 38 21.18 5.70 7.46
N VAL A 39 20.14 6.46 7.78
CA VAL A 39 20.08 7.76 8.48
C VAL A 39 18.60 8.19 8.37
N THR A 40 17.85 8.16 9.48
CA THR A 40 16.51 8.76 9.53
C THR A 40 16.62 10.22 9.92
N LEU A 41 16.72 11.12 8.93
CA LEU A 41 16.36 12.52 9.12
C LEU A 41 14.84 12.57 9.29
N LEU A 42 14.35 12.96 10.48
CA LEU A 42 12.94 13.30 10.66
C LEU A 42 12.59 14.42 9.68
N PRO A 43 11.59 14.24 8.79
CA PRO A 43 11.10 15.35 7.98
C PRO A 43 10.62 16.46 8.90
N SER A 44 10.98 17.70 8.60
CA SER A 44 10.42 18.86 9.30
C SER A 44 8.89 18.87 9.12
N ILE A 45 8.17 19.31 10.15
CA ILE A 45 6.70 19.43 10.20
C ILE A 45 6.06 20.12 8.98
N GLY A 46 6.82 20.87 8.17
CA GLY A 46 6.38 21.47 6.91
C GLY A 46 6.30 20.52 5.70
N ALA A 47 6.98 19.36 5.74
CA ALA A 47 6.99 18.37 4.65
C ALA A 47 5.70 17.54 4.57
N PHE A 48 4.89 17.49 5.64
CA PHE A 48 3.57 16.85 5.64
C PHE A 48 2.56 17.56 4.72
N ALA A 49 2.85 18.79 4.31
CA ALA A 49 1.98 19.57 3.42
C ALA A 49 2.25 19.30 1.92
N ALA A 50 3.16 18.39 1.55
CA ALA A 50 3.51 18.10 0.15
C ALA A 50 2.47 17.23 -0.59
N GLY A 51 1.29 17.00 -0.01
CA GLY A 51 0.16 16.38 -0.71
C GLY A 51 -0.48 17.36 -1.68
N ASP A 52 -0.25 17.15 -2.97
CA ASP A 52 -1.01 17.65 -4.15
C ASP A 52 -1.71 19.02 -3.99
N LYS A 53 -1.00 20.03 -3.45
CA LYS A 53 -1.55 21.36 -3.16
C LYS A 53 -2.24 21.94 -4.39
N GLY A 54 -3.55 22.13 -4.31
CA GLY A 54 -4.36 22.79 -5.33
C GLY A 54 -5.19 21.85 -6.23
N LYS A 55 -5.05 20.52 -6.14
CA LYS A 55 -5.98 19.61 -6.81
C LYS A 55 -7.17 19.29 -5.92
N LYS A 56 -8.37 19.23 -6.51
CA LYS A 56 -9.57 18.76 -5.81
C LYS A 56 -9.43 17.27 -5.48
N PRO A 57 -9.87 16.82 -4.28
CA PRO A 57 -9.89 15.39 -3.95
C PRO A 57 -10.76 14.62 -4.95
N THR A 58 -10.46 13.33 -5.09
CA THR A 58 -11.27 12.37 -5.84
C THR A 58 -12.67 12.32 -5.24
N ALA A 59 -13.72 12.39 -6.06
CA ALA A 59 -15.09 12.40 -5.56
C ALA A 59 -15.36 11.14 -4.72
N VAL A 60 -16.08 11.28 -3.61
CA VAL A 60 -16.39 10.17 -2.68
C VAL A 60 -16.84 8.91 -3.41
N GLN A 61 -17.78 9.04 -4.35
CA GLN A 61 -18.30 7.88 -5.07
C GLN A 61 -17.24 7.22 -5.98
N ASP A 62 -16.33 8.01 -6.57
CA ASP A 62 -15.24 7.47 -7.39
C ASP A 62 -14.21 6.74 -6.53
N ILE A 63 -13.92 7.24 -5.32
CA ILE A 63 -13.10 6.52 -4.33
C ILE A 63 -13.72 5.15 -4.04
N LEU A 64 -15.03 5.09 -3.77
CA LEU A 64 -15.72 3.83 -3.49
C LEU A 64 -15.73 2.89 -4.70
N ASN A 65 -15.90 3.41 -5.92
CA ASN A 65 -15.85 2.64 -7.16
C ASN A 65 -14.47 2.02 -7.41
N ILE A 66 -13.41 2.79 -7.17
CA ILE A 66 -12.03 2.34 -7.29
C ILE A 66 -11.72 1.29 -6.23
N ALA A 67 -12.07 1.55 -4.97
CA ALA A 67 -11.91 0.58 -3.88
C ALA A 67 -12.63 -0.74 -4.22
N ARG A 68 -13.88 -0.69 -4.71
CA ARG A 68 -14.61 -1.92 -5.09
C ARG A 68 -13.94 -2.69 -6.21
N THR A 69 -13.21 -2.00 -7.09
CA THR A 69 -12.41 -2.63 -8.15
C THR A 69 -11.20 -3.35 -7.56
N ALA A 70 -10.53 -2.73 -6.59
CA ALA A 70 -9.42 -3.33 -5.85
C ALA A 70 -9.88 -4.58 -5.09
N GLU A 71 -10.99 -4.51 -4.35
CA GLU A 71 -11.53 -5.68 -3.64
C GLU A 71 -11.87 -6.84 -4.56
N ARG A 72 -12.44 -6.55 -5.74
CA ARG A 72 -12.70 -7.59 -6.75
C ARG A 72 -11.41 -8.20 -7.29
N LEU A 73 -10.35 -7.41 -7.45
CA LEU A 73 -9.03 -7.91 -7.84
C LEU A 73 -8.46 -8.83 -6.75
N ALA A 74 -8.54 -8.41 -5.48
CA ALA A 74 -8.08 -9.18 -4.32
C ALA A 74 -8.84 -10.51 -4.19
N VAL A 75 -10.18 -10.48 -4.21
CA VAL A 75 -11.01 -11.71 -4.20
C VAL A 75 -10.66 -12.63 -5.36
N THR A 76 -10.44 -12.08 -6.56
CA THR A 76 -10.03 -12.88 -7.73
C THR A 76 -8.67 -13.52 -7.50
N PHE A 77 -7.67 -12.76 -7.04
CA PHE A 77 -6.33 -13.24 -6.76
C PHE A 77 -6.33 -14.38 -5.72
N TYR A 78 -6.94 -14.15 -4.56
CA TYR A 78 -6.99 -15.15 -3.49
C TYR A 78 -7.79 -16.38 -3.88
N SER A 79 -8.90 -16.22 -4.63
CA SER A 79 -9.68 -17.35 -5.15
C SER A 79 -8.84 -18.24 -6.09
N GLN A 80 -8.05 -17.63 -6.96
CA GLN A 80 -7.14 -18.38 -7.85
C GLN A 80 -6.00 -19.06 -7.07
N GLY A 81 -5.47 -18.40 -6.04
CA GLY A 81 -4.50 -18.99 -5.11
C GLY A 81 -5.06 -20.24 -4.41
N ILE A 82 -6.28 -20.16 -3.86
CA ILE A 82 -6.98 -21.28 -3.20
C ILE A 82 -7.23 -22.41 -4.19
N ALA A 83 -7.75 -22.11 -5.38
CA ALA A 83 -8.03 -23.12 -6.41
C ALA A 83 -6.77 -23.87 -6.87
N ASN A 84 -5.61 -23.22 -6.79
CA ASN A 84 -4.32 -23.80 -7.17
C ASN A 84 -3.39 -24.09 -5.98
N ALA A 85 -3.93 -24.13 -4.75
CA ALA A 85 -3.13 -24.27 -3.53
C ALA A 85 -2.19 -25.49 -3.56
N HIS A 86 -2.65 -26.61 -4.14
CA HIS A 86 -1.84 -27.82 -4.33
C HIS A 86 -0.59 -27.59 -5.20
N LYS A 87 -0.67 -26.75 -6.24
CA LYS A 87 0.47 -26.40 -7.10
C LYS A 87 1.43 -25.45 -6.38
N LEU A 88 0.89 -24.60 -5.52
CA LEU A 88 1.64 -23.66 -4.70
C LEU A 88 2.28 -24.34 -3.46
N GLY A 89 1.97 -25.62 -3.19
CA GLY A 89 2.41 -26.30 -1.98
C GLY A 89 1.74 -25.77 -0.70
N ILE A 90 0.59 -25.10 -0.82
CA ILE A 90 -0.15 -24.51 0.30
C ILE A 90 -1.20 -25.50 0.80
N SER A 91 -1.16 -25.82 2.09
CA SER A 91 -2.07 -26.77 2.74
C SER A 91 -2.21 -26.46 4.23
N GLY A 92 -3.10 -27.18 4.92
CA GLY A 92 -3.32 -27.02 6.37
C GLY A 92 -3.69 -25.59 6.75
N ASP A 93 -3.08 -25.08 7.82
CA ASP A 93 -3.37 -23.74 8.34
C ASP A 93 -3.08 -22.64 7.32
N ARG A 94 -2.03 -22.81 6.50
CA ARG A 94 -1.70 -21.85 5.43
C ARG A 94 -2.83 -21.70 4.41
N LEU A 95 -3.53 -22.80 4.10
CA LEU A 95 -4.70 -22.75 3.24
C LEU A 95 -5.90 -22.09 3.94
N ASN A 96 -6.05 -22.33 5.25
CA ASN A 96 -7.10 -21.68 6.03
C ASN A 96 -6.88 -20.16 6.14
N TYR A 97 -5.63 -19.70 6.19
CA TYR A 97 -5.32 -18.27 6.16
C TYR A 97 -5.71 -17.63 4.82
N LEU A 98 -5.42 -18.28 3.68
CA LEU A 98 -5.90 -17.78 2.38
C LEU A 98 -7.43 -17.72 2.30
N ARG A 99 -8.12 -18.70 2.93
CA ARG A 99 -9.59 -18.70 3.02
C ARG A 99 -10.13 -17.59 3.91
N ALA A 100 -9.43 -17.23 4.98
CA ALA A 100 -9.77 -16.06 5.79
C ALA A 100 -9.63 -14.77 4.97
N ALA A 101 -8.46 -14.55 4.35
CA ALA A 101 -8.20 -13.39 3.52
C ALA A 101 -9.26 -13.21 2.41
N VAL A 102 -9.56 -14.25 1.63
CA VAL A 102 -10.58 -14.10 0.55
C VAL A 102 -11.98 -13.77 1.10
N VAL A 103 -12.32 -14.21 2.31
CA VAL A 103 -13.60 -13.87 2.95
C VAL A 103 -13.58 -12.41 3.44
N GLU A 104 -12.47 -11.94 3.99
CA GLU A 104 -12.27 -10.55 4.42
C GLU A 104 -12.43 -9.59 3.22
N GLU A 105 -11.75 -9.84 2.11
CA GLU A 105 -11.90 -9.03 0.88
C GLU A 105 -13.31 -9.08 0.31
N GLN A 106 -13.98 -10.23 0.41
CA GLN A 106 -15.36 -10.33 -0.04
C GLN A 106 -16.31 -9.50 0.84
N ILE A 107 -16.04 -9.41 2.14
CA ILE A 107 -16.80 -8.56 3.07
C ILE A 107 -16.54 -7.08 2.76
N HIS A 108 -15.30 -6.69 2.48
CA HIS A 108 -14.96 -5.34 2.01
C HIS A 108 -15.72 -5.00 0.72
N GLU A 109 -15.71 -5.90 -0.28
CA GLU A 109 -16.44 -5.73 -1.55
C GLU A 109 -17.95 -5.55 -1.32
N PHE A 110 -18.55 -6.34 -0.41
CA PHE A 110 -19.97 -6.23 -0.07
C PHE A 110 -20.31 -4.92 0.60
N TYR A 111 -19.48 -4.45 1.54
CA TYR A 111 -19.66 -3.14 2.15
C TYR A 111 -19.68 -2.03 1.08
N LEU A 112 -18.73 -2.06 0.13
CA LEU A 112 -18.66 -1.07 -0.94
C LEU A 112 -19.85 -1.17 -1.90
N ARG A 113 -20.25 -2.39 -2.28
CA ARG A 113 -21.47 -2.65 -3.07
C ARG A 113 -22.71 -2.06 -2.41
N ASP A 114 -22.88 -2.29 -1.12
CA ASP A 114 -24.07 -1.86 -0.38
C ASP A 114 -24.13 -0.32 -0.27
N ASN A 115 -22.96 0.31 -0.27
CA ASN A 115 -22.74 1.76 -0.46
C ASN A 115 -22.75 2.21 -1.94
N LYS A 116 -23.38 1.44 -2.82
CA LYS A 116 -23.65 1.76 -4.23
C LYS A 116 -22.41 1.94 -5.11
N ALA A 117 -21.23 1.53 -4.64
CA ALA A 117 -20.03 1.51 -5.47
C ALA A 117 -20.23 0.62 -6.70
N LYS A 118 -19.72 1.03 -7.84
CA LYS A 118 -19.71 0.27 -9.10
C LYS A 118 -18.25 0.06 -9.49
N PRO A 119 -17.80 -1.18 -9.64
CA PRO A 119 -16.41 -1.42 -10.02
C PRO A 119 -16.18 -0.99 -11.47
N LEU A 120 -14.96 -0.56 -11.76
CA LEU A 120 -14.53 -0.14 -13.09
C LEU A 120 -14.36 -1.32 -14.05
N THR A 121 -14.05 -2.50 -13.51
CA THR A 121 -13.96 -3.77 -14.24
C THR A 121 -14.28 -4.93 -13.30
N SER A 122 -14.53 -6.10 -13.85
CA SER A 122 -14.62 -7.37 -13.10
C SER A 122 -13.76 -8.45 -13.71
N THR A 123 -12.89 -8.11 -14.65
CA THR A 123 -11.95 -9.02 -15.28
C THR A 123 -10.57 -8.43 -15.20
N PHE A 124 -9.63 -9.24 -14.74
CA PHE A 124 -8.28 -8.87 -14.37
C PHE A 124 -7.25 -9.75 -15.09
N SER A 125 -6.01 -9.28 -15.12
CA SER A 125 -4.84 -10.03 -15.54
C SER A 125 -3.86 -10.14 -14.39
N PHE A 126 -2.86 -11.00 -14.50
CA PHE A 126 -1.72 -11.04 -13.59
C PHE A 126 -0.41 -10.94 -14.38
N PRO A 127 0.64 -10.29 -13.87
CA PRO A 127 1.87 -10.01 -14.62
C PRO A 127 2.60 -11.27 -15.11
N HIS A 128 2.40 -12.39 -14.41
CA HIS A 128 2.96 -13.70 -14.76
C HIS A 128 1.89 -14.70 -15.26
N GLY A 129 0.69 -14.22 -15.56
CA GLY A 129 -0.43 -15.05 -16.04
C GLY A 129 -0.68 -16.26 -15.15
N ALA A 130 -0.86 -17.42 -15.77
CA ALA A 130 -1.12 -18.66 -15.03
C ALA A 130 0.06 -19.10 -14.13
N ASP A 131 1.28 -18.63 -14.38
CA ASP A 131 2.44 -18.97 -13.55
C ASP A 131 2.37 -18.29 -12.17
N THR A 132 1.66 -17.16 -12.04
CA THR A 132 1.34 -16.55 -10.74
C THR A 132 0.71 -17.56 -9.79
N PHE A 133 -0.11 -18.49 -10.29
CA PHE A 133 -0.83 -19.48 -9.48
C PHE A 133 -0.20 -20.89 -9.51
N LYS A 134 0.99 -21.03 -10.10
CA LYS A 134 1.71 -22.32 -10.17
C LYS A 134 3.04 -22.29 -9.40
N LYS A 135 3.60 -21.10 -9.16
CA LYS A 135 4.90 -20.92 -8.53
C LYS A 135 4.71 -20.08 -7.27
N LEU A 136 5.00 -20.66 -6.10
CA LEU A 136 4.84 -19.98 -4.81
C LEU A 136 5.57 -18.62 -4.78
N SER A 137 6.79 -18.54 -5.29
CA SER A 137 7.54 -17.27 -5.33
C SER A 137 6.84 -16.17 -6.13
N LEU A 138 6.22 -16.50 -7.27
CA LEU A 138 5.47 -15.53 -8.08
C LEU A 138 4.14 -15.18 -7.43
N PHE A 139 3.46 -16.16 -6.83
CA PHE A 139 2.25 -15.91 -6.04
C PHE A 139 2.52 -14.89 -4.93
N ILE A 140 3.56 -15.11 -4.13
CA ILE A 140 3.91 -14.22 -3.01
C ILE A 140 4.40 -12.87 -3.50
N ALA A 141 5.21 -12.80 -4.57
CA ALA A 141 5.65 -11.52 -5.13
C ALA A 141 4.45 -10.68 -5.62
N THR A 142 3.51 -11.31 -6.35
CA THR A 142 2.26 -10.66 -6.77
C THR A 142 1.42 -10.24 -5.57
N GLN A 143 1.30 -11.10 -4.55
CA GLN A 143 0.55 -10.79 -3.34
C GLN A 143 1.12 -9.54 -2.64
N GLN A 144 2.42 -9.50 -2.37
CA GLN A 144 3.06 -8.35 -1.70
C GLN A 144 2.94 -7.05 -2.50
N GLU A 145 3.00 -7.11 -3.84
CA GLU A 145 2.80 -5.93 -4.68
C GLU A 145 1.35 -5.43 -4.63
N LEU A 146 0.38 -6.33 -4.70
CA LEU A 146 -1.04 -5.98 -4.60
C LEU A 146 -1.37 -5.37 -3.23
N GLU A 147 -0.95 -5.98 -2.12
CA GLU A 147 -1.20 -5.39 -0.79
C GLU A 147 -0.55 -4.02 -0.65
N GLY A 148 0.65 -3.84 -1.20
CA GLY A 148 1.31 -2.53 -1.20
C GLY A 148 0.49 -1.46 -1.94
N PHE A 149 -0.18 -1.83 -3.04
CA PHE A 149 -1.10 -0.93 -3.72
C PHE A 149 -2.40 -0.70 -2.94
N PHE A 150 -2.98 -1.74 -2.33
CA PHE A 150 -4.23 -1.66 -1.57
C PHE A 150 -4.06 -0.83 -0.29
N ASP A 151 -3.06 -1.14 0.53
CA ASP A 151 -2.62 -0.35 1.68
C ASP A 151 -2.49 1.13 1.30
N SER A 152 -1.70 1.39 0.24
CA SER A 152 -1.43 2.76 -0.16
C SER A 152 -2.68 3.48 -0.70
N ALA A 153 -3.57 2.78 -1.41
CA ALA A 153 -4.80 3.37 -1.92
C ALA A 153 -5.78 3.68 -0.78
N TYR A 154 -5.90 2.81 0.23
CA TYR A 154 -6.74 3.07 1.39
C TYR A 154 -6.17 4.20 2.27
N LEU A 155 -4.85 4.30 2.43
CA LEU A 155 -4.24 5.45 3.11
C LEU A 155 -4.48 6.77 2.34
N ALA A 156 -4.45 6.75 1.01
CA ALA A 156 -4.86 7.90 0.20
C ALA A 156 -6.35 8.23 0.41
N ALA A 157 -7.22 7.22 0.47
CA ALA A 157 -8.64 7.38 0.73
C ALA A 157 -8.92 7.98 2.11
N VAL A 158 -8.20 7.58 3.16
CA VAL A 158 -8.29 8.18 4.50
C VAL A 158 -8.10 9.71 4.41
N ARG A 159 -7.03 10.14 3.72
CA ARG A 159 -6.73 11.56 3.54
C ARG A 159 -7.83 12.27 2.73
N GLU A 160 -8.19 11.73 1.57
CA GLU A 160 -9.17 12.36 0.67
C GLU A 160 -10.59 12.39 1.27
N PHE A 161 -10.97 11.41 2.10
CA PHE A 161 -12.22 11.47 2.86
C PHE A 161 -12.17 12.52 3.97
N ALA A 162 -11.04 12.67 4.67
CA ALA A 162 -10.87 13.73 5.66
C ALA A 162 -10.96 15.13 5.02
N GLU A 163 -10.32 15.35 3.87
CA GLU A 163 -10.40 16.59 3.08
C GLU A 163 -11.83 16.93 2.63
N GLN A 164 -12.69 15.91 2.49
CA GLN A 164 -14.09 16.03 2.09
C GLN A 164 -15.07 16.04 3.28
N ASN A 165 -14.58 16.18 4.52
CA ASN A 165 -15.39 16.14 5.74
C ASN A 165 -16.22 14.85 5.88
N GLN A 166 -15.61 13.70 5.54
CA GLN A 166 -16.19 12.35 5.63
C GLN A 166 -15.47 11.51 6.71
N PRO A 167 -15.48 11.91 8.00
CA PRO A 167 -14.67 11.26 9.03
C PRO A 167 -15.01 9.78 9.22
N ARG A 168 -16.28 9.40 9.04
CA ARG A 168 -16.69 7.99 9.15
C ARG A 168 -16.12 7.15 8.01
N LEU A 169 -16.15 7.64 6.77
CA LEU A 169 -15.54 6.92 5.64
C LEU A 169 -14.02 6.86 5.78
N ALA A 170 -13.38 7.92 6.28
CA ALA A 170 -11.96 7.90 6.61
C ALA A 170 -11.62 6.82 7.64
N GLN A 171 -12.40 6.71 8.72
CA GLN A 171 -12.22 5.66 9.73
C GLN A 171 -12.38 4.25 9.13
N ILE A 172 -13.37 4.03 8.27
CA ILE A 172 -13.60 2.72 7.65
C ILE A 172 -12.48 2.38 6.67
N ALA A 173 -12.02 3.34 5.86
CA ALA A 173 -10.85 3.14 5.00
C ALA A 173 -9.60 2.77 5.82
N ALA A 174 -9.42 3.37 7.00
CA ALA A 174 -8.34 3.00 7.90
C ALA A 174 -8.52 1.59 8.50
N GLN A 175 -9.74 1.17 8.85
CA GLN A 175 -10.02 -0.20 9.28
C GLN A 175 -9.65 -1.21 8.19
N ILE A 176 -9.98 -0.92 6.92
CA ILE A 176 -9.61 -1.81 5.81
C ILE A 176 -8.08 -1.83 5.65
N ALA A 177 -7.41 -0.67 5.61
CA ALA A 177 -5.94 -0.61 5.52
C ALA A 177 -5.23 -1.42 6.63
N THR A 178 -5.78 -1.49 7.84
CA THR A 178 -5.20 -2.33 8.89
C THR A 178 -5.29 -3.82 8.59
N ILE A 179 -6.37 -4.27 7.92
CA ILE A 179 -6.54 -5.66 7.48
C ILE A 179 -5.65 -5.97 6.28
N GLU A 180 -5.51 -5.06 5.31
CA GLU A 180 -4.57 -5.22 4.18
C GLU A 180 -3.13 -5.41 4.67
N SER A 181 -2.76 -4.71 5.74
CA SER A 181 -1.47 -4.91 6.40
C SER A 181 -1.32 -6.30 7.04
N GLU A 182 -2.40 -6.94 7.51
CA GLU A 182 -2.40 -8.34 7.96
C GLU A 182 -2.26 -9.31 6.76
N HIS A 183 -2.95 -9.05 5.65
CA HIS A 183 -2.77 -9.79 4.40
C HIS A 183 -1.31 -9.75 3.93
N ARG A 184 -0.64 -8.60 4.05
CA ARG A 184 0.79 -8.49 3.75
C ARG A 184 1.64 -9.41 4.64
N VAL A 185 1.28 -9.61 5.90
CA VAL A 185 1.97 -10.56 6.79
C VAL A 185 1.78 -12.00 6.30
N LEU A 186 0.60 -12.34 5.77
CA LEU A 186 0.30 -13.68 5.28
C LEU A 186 1.34 -14.16 4.25
N GLY A 187 1.79 -13.31 3.33
CA GLY A 187 2.82 -13.70 2.36
C GLY A 187 4.10 -14.24 3.00
N ARG A 188 4.56 -13.61 4.08
CA ARG A 188 5.74 -14.04 4.86
C ARG A 188 5.48 -15.36 5.60
N VAL A 189 4.29 -15.52 6.18
CA VAL A 189 3.87 -16.76 6.83
C VAL A 189 3.83 -17.93 5.84
N LEU A 190 3.37 -17.69 4.61
CA LEU A 190 3.36 -18.70 3.55
C LEU A 190 4.77 -19.13 3.12
N LEU A 191 5.75 -18.20 3.15
CA LEU A 191 7.16 -18.50 2.93
C LEU A 191 7.84 -19.17 4.13
N GLY A 192 7.21 -19.17 5.31
CA GLY A 192 7.80 -19.67 6.54
C GLY A 192 8.83 -18.71 7.16
N GLU A 193 8.76 -17.42 6.84
CA GLU A 193 9.58 -16.39 7.48
C GLU A 193 9.09 -16.09 8.90
N SER A 194 10.02 -15.70 9.79
CA SER A 194 9.74 -15.47 11.22
C SER A 194 9.50 -14.00 11.60
N PHE A 195 9.67 -13.05 10.67
CA PHE A 195 9.46 -11.63 10.95
C PHE A 195 8.01 -11.23 10.65
N ALA A 196 7.17 -11.28 11.69
CA ALA A 196 5.78 -10.84 11.59
C ALA A 196 5.69 -9.33 11.29
N ASP A 197 6.53 -8.53 11.94
CA ASP A 197 6.66 -7.09 11.71
C ASP A 197 8.05 -6.76 11.16
N ASN A 198 8.08 -5.92 10.12
CA ASN A 198 9.30 -5.51 9.46
C ASN A 198 9.26 -4.05 8.96
N TRP A 199 8.16 -3.32 9.13
CA TRP A 199 7.99 -1.96 8.61
C TRP A 199 7.49 -1.02 9.70
N ALA A 200 8.24 0.06 9.97
CA ALA A 200 7.79 1.10 10.90
C ALA A 200 6.67 1.99 10.31
N TYR A 201 6.59 2.07 8.97
CA TYR A 201 5.57 2.82 8.25
C TYR A 201 5.22 2.09 6.95
N THR A 202 3.94 2.01 6.63
CA THR A 202 3.46 1.53 5.34
C THR A 202 3.88 2.51 4.24
N PRO A 203 4.58 2.06 3.17
CA PRO A 203 4.92 2.91 2.04
C PRO A 203 3.68 3.46 1.34
N VAL A 204 3.72 4.74 0.95
CA VAL A 204 2.64 5.38 0.18
C VAL A 204 3.11 5.56 -1.27
N ALA A 205 2.67 4.67 -2.16
CA ALA A 205 2.94 4.69 -3.60
C ALA A 205 1.82 5.38 -4.41
N ILE A 206 0.62 5.46 -3.85
CA ILE A 206 -0.57 6.08 -4.40
C ILE A 206 -0.81 7.39 -3.65
N THR A 207 -0.65 8.52 -4.35
CA THR A 207 -0.90 9.84 -3.76
C THR A 207 -2.38 10.17 -3.75
N ARG A 208 -3.11 9.84 -4.82
CA ARG A 208 -4.57 10.00 -4.91
C ARG A 208 -5.20 8.69 -5.32
N VAL A 209 -6.38 8.39 -4.78
CA VAL A 209 -7.14 7.18 -5.12
C VAL A 209 -7.39 7.12 -6.63
N SER A 210 -7.64 8.26 -7.29
CA SER A 210 -7.78 8.35 -8.75
C SER A 210 -6.58 7.84 -9.56
N ASP A 211 -5.39 7.77 -8.95
CA ASP A 211 -4.16 7.31 -9.61
C ASP A 211 -4.00 5.78 -9.54
N ALA A 212 -4.71 5.11 -8.60
CA ALA A 212 -4.59 3.67 -8.37
C ALA A 212 -4.90 2.82 -9.61
N PRO A 213 -5.97 3.06 -10.39
CA PRO A 213 -6.24 2.28 -11.59
C PRO A 213 -5.10 2.32 -12.61
N ALA A 214 -4.46 3.49 -12.78
CA ALA A 214 -3.34 3.63 -13.71
C ALA A 214 -2.08 2.91 -13.20
N ALA A 215 -1.80 2.99 -11.90
CA ALA A 215 -0.68 2.29 -11.27
C ALA A 215 -0.82 0.76 -11.40
N VAL A 216 -2.01 0.23 -11.06
CA VAL A 216 -2.34 -1.20 -11.11
C VAL A 216 -2.42 -1.70 -12.56
N ALA A 217 -2.92 -0.89 -13.51
CA ALA A 217 -2.85 -1.19 -14.94
C ALA A 217 -1.41 -1.29 -15.44
N LYS A 218 -0.55 -0.33 -15.06
CA LYS A 218 0.87 -0.31 -15.43
C LYS A 218 1.62 -1.52 -14.89
N ALA A 219 1.26 -1.98 -13.69
CA ALA A 219 1.83 -3.20 -13.12
C ALA A 219 1.35 -4.48 -13.82
N GLY A 220 0.28 -4.42 -14.64
CA GLY A 220 -0.17 -5.53 -15.48
C GLY A 220 -1.43 -6.23 -15.00
N TYR A 221 -2.20 -5.60 -14.09
CA TYR A 221 -3.39 -6.22 -13.50
C TYR A 221 -4.71 -5.90 -14.22
N LEU A 222 -4.73 -4.88 -15.08
CA LEU A 222 -5.93 -4.40 -15.80
C LEU A 222 -5.79 -4.51 -17.33
N SER A 223 -5.06 -5.50 -17.82
CA SER A 223 -4.85 -5.77 -19.24
C SER A 223 -5.22 -7.22 -19.63
N PRO A 224 -6.43 -7.69 -19.28
CA PRO A 224 -6.85 -9.07 -19.54
C PRO A 224 -6.85 -9.41 -21.03
N LYS A 225 -6.21 -10.52 -21.38
CA LYS A 225 -6.15 -11.02 -22.76
C LYS A 225 -5.91 -12.53 -22.78
N GLY A 226 -6.66 -13.24 -23.62
CA GLY A 226 -6.47 -14.67 -23.84
C GLY A 226 -6.62 -15.48 -22.55
N ASP A 227 -5.61 -16.30 -22.25
CA ASP A 227 -5.52 -17.13 -21.04
C ASP A 227 -5.14 -16.35 -19.77
N ASN A 228 -4.71 -15.09 -19.90
CA ASN A 228 -4.47 -14.17 -18.78
C ASN A 228 -5.69 -13.27 -18.51
N SER A 229 -6.87 -13.90 -18.41
CA SER A 229 -8.14 -13.21 -18.18
C SER A 229 -8.90 -13.92 -17.06
N TYR A 230 -8.95 -13.27 -15.90
CA TYR A 230 -9.55 -13.82 -14.68
C TYR A 230 -10.74 -12.95 -14.26
N THR A 231 -11.93 -13.52 -14.30
CA THR A 231 -13.15 -12.80 -13.95
C THR A 231 -13.50 -13.03 -12.48
N PHE A 232 -13.82 -11.94 -11.80
CA PHE A 232 -14.35 -11.94 -10.45
C PHE A 232 -15.57 -12.86 -10.34
N ALA A 233 -15.54 -13.71 -9.32
CA ALA A 233 -16.68 -14.47 -8.84
C ALA A 233 -16.80 -14.25 -7.34
N ALA A 234 -18.02 -13.96 -6.88
CA ALA A 234 -18.26 -13.80 -5.45
C ALA A 234 -18.04 -15.13 -4.72
N VAL A 235 -17.49 -15.07 -3.51
CA VAL A 235 -17.24 -16.25 -2.67
C VAL A 235 -18.22 -16.35 -1.51
N ASN A 236 -18.38 -17.57 -0.97
CA ASN A 236 -19.11 -17.76 0.27
C ASN A 236 -18.31 -17.16 1.42
N ILE A 237 -18.96 -16.36 2.26
CA ILE A 237 -18.36 -15.69 3.40
C ILE A 237 -18.53 -16.47 4.71
N ASP A 238 -19.25 -17.61 4.72
CA ASP A 238 -19.50 -18.43 5.91
C ASP A 238 -18.24 -19.16 6.41
N LEU A 239 -17.36 -18.39 7.03
CA LEU A 239 -16.15 -18.84 7.69
C LEU A 239 -16.14 -18.32 9.13
N PRO A 240 -16.44 -19.16 10.14
CA PRO A 240 -16.57 -18.74 11.53
C PRO A 240 -15.33 -18.07 12.13
N ALA A 241 -14.15 -18.35 11.58
CA ALA A 241 -12.90 -17.75 12.02
C ALA A 241 -12.81 -16.24 11.71
N VAL A 242 -13.54 -15.76 10.69
CA VAL A 242 -13.59 -14.33 10.33
C VAL A 242 -14.67 -13.63 11.15
N ILE A 243 -14.23 -12.85 12.14
CA ILE A 243 -15.06 -12.08 13.08
C ILE A 243 -15.09 -10.59 12.70
N ASN A 244 -15.80 -9.75 13.48
CA ASN A 244 -15.88 -8.29 13.24
C ASN A 244 -16.32 -7.90 11.81
N ARG A 245 -17.33 -8.60 11.30
CA ARG A 245 -17.70 -8.65 9.87
C ARG A 245 -18.42 -7.40 9.34
N THR A 246 -18.48 -6.33 10.13
CA THR A 246 -19.08 -5.04 9.75
C THR A 246 -18.24 -3.92 10.34
N PRO A 247 -18.10 -2.77 9.67
CA PRO A 247 -17.25 -1.70 10.18
C PRO A 247 -17.66 -1.22 11.58
N LEU A 248 -16.73 -1.24 12.52
CA LEU A 248 -17.01 -0.96 13.93
C LEU A 248 -16.99 0.55 14.22
N VAL A 249 -17.79 0.99 15.18
CA VAL A 249 -17.76 2.35 15.75
C VAL A 249 -17.38 2.20 17.23
N GLY A 250 -16.45 3.00 17.72
CA GLY A 250 -16.18 3.05 19.16
C GLY A 250 -17.35 3.68 19.90
N THR A 251 -17.88 2.99 20.91
CA THR A 251 -18.85 3.52 21.86
C THR A 251 -18.14 3.65 23.21
N VAL A 252 -17.88 4.88 23.64
CA VAL A 252 -17.35 5.19 24.98
C VAL A 252 -18.47 5.48 25.95
#